data_AF-A0A435FGM8-F1
#
_entry.id   AF-A0A435FGM8-F1
#
_cell.length_a   1.000
_cell.length_b   1.000
_cell.length_c   1.000
_cell.angle_alpha   90.00
_cell.angle_beta   90.00
_cell.angle_gamma   90.00
#
_symmetry.space_group_name_H-M   'P 1'
#
loop_
_entity.id
_entity.type
_entity.pdbx_description
1 polymer ?
#
loop_
_entity_poly.entity_id
_entity_poly.type
_entity_poly.pdbx_seq_one_letter_code
_entity_poly.pdbx_strand_id
1 'polypeptide(L)' 'MSTARTQGGGRWLGMYVAAYLVFLYLPVLLIPLFSFNNSIQAAFPLQGFTLQWYATLFGNSALTVALLNS' A
#
# COMPACT_ATOMS: atom_id res chain seq x y z
N MET A 1 -27.04 -36.58 21.13
CA MET A 1 -27.12 -35.20 20.58
C MET A 1 -25.88 -34.97 19.73
N SER A 2 -26.05 -34.87 18.40
CA SER A 2 -24.98 -35.02 17.40
C SER A 2 -24.18 -33.73 17.18
N THR A 3 -22.89 -33.93 16.95
CA THR A 3 -21.75 -33.00 16.89
C THR A 3 -21.87 -31.89 15.83
N ALA A 4 -21.42 -30.69 16.20
CA ALA A 4 -21.22 -29.55 15.31
C ALA A 4 -20.26 -29.91 14.16
N ARG A 5 -20.78 -29.87 12.92
CA ARG A 5 -20.01 -30.08 11.70
C ARG A 5 -19.78 -28.73 11.03
N THR A 6 -18.76 -28.01 11.46
CA THR A 6 -18.19 -26.93 10.65
C THR A 6 -16.91 -27.44 9.99
N GLN A 7 -16.48 -26.77 8.92
CA GLN A 7 -15.10 -26.78 8.41
C GLN A 7 -14.78 -27.75 7.25
N GLY A 8 -15.37 -27.47 6.08
CA GLY A 8 -14.86 -27.94 4.78
C GLY A 8 -15.01 -26.89 3.67
N GLY A 9 -16.12 -26.13 3.69
CA GLY A 9 -16.43 -25.11 2.68
C GLY A 9 -15.91 -23.69 2.95
N GLY A 10 -15.19 -23.43 4.04
CA GLY A 10 -14.75 -22.07 4.40
C GLY A 10 -13.38 -21.64 3.83
N ARG A 11 -12.51 -22.60 3.52
CA ARG A 11 -11.11 -22.32 3.11
C ARG A 11 -11.01 -21.66 1.74
N TRP A 12 -11.83 -22.09 0.79
CA TRP A 12 -11.84 -21.50 -0.56
C TRP A 12 -12.38 -20.08 -0.54
N LEU A 13 -13.40 -19.79 0.30
CA LEU A 13 -13.93 -18.45 0.48
C LEU A 13 -12.87 -17.53 1.10
N GLY A 14 -12.11 -18.02 2.08
CA GLY A 14 -10.98 -17.29 2.65
C GLY A 14 -9.90 -16.96 1.61
N MET A 15 -9.53 -17.92 0.76
CA MET A 15 -8.59 -17.68 -0.34
C MET A 15 -9.14 -16.69 -1.37
N TYR A 16 -10.42 -16.79 -1.72
CA TYR A 16 -11.08 -15.84 -2.62
C TYR A 16 -11.07 -14.42 -2.06
N VAL A 17 -11.46 -14.25 -0.80
CA VAL A 17 -11.44 -12.94 -0.13
C VAL A 17 -10.02 -12.39 -0.07
N ALA A 18 -9.02 -13.21 0.28
CA ALA A 18 -7.63 -12.78 0.30
C ALA A 18 -7.14 -12.34 -1.09
N ALA A 19 -7.43 -13.11 -2.15
CA ALA A 19 -7.07 -12.75 -3.52
C ALA A 19 -7.78 -11.46 -3.98
N TYR A 20 -9.05 -11.31 -3.64
CA TYR A 20 -9.84 -10.12 -3.94
C TYR A 20 -9.25 -8.88 -3.25
N LEU A 21 -8.92 -8.99 -1.96
CA LEU A 21 -8.26 -7.92 -1.22
C LEU A 21 -6.89 -7.60 -1.82
N VAL A 22 -6.05 -8.60 -2.10
CA VAL A 22 -4.76 -8.37 -2.75
C VAL A 22 -4.94 -7.63 -4.06
N PHE A 23 -5.86 -8.06 -4.92
CA PHE A 23 -6.14 -7.40 -6.19
C PHE A 23 -6.54 -5.93 -6.02
N LEU A 24 -7.44 -5.64 -5.07
CA LEU A 24 -7.89 -4.27 -4.80
C LEU A 24 -6.80 -3.37 -4.20
N TYR A 25 -6.00 -3.91 -3.28
CA TYR A 25 -5.00 -3.12 -2.55
C TYR A 25 -3.65 -3.05 -3.26
N LEU A 26 -3.35 -3.98 -4.19
CA LEU A 26 -2.12 -3.97 -4.98
C LEU A 26 -1.83 -2.59 -5.62
N PRO A 27 -2.74 -1.94 -6.37
CA PRO A 27 -2.47 -0.64 -6.96
C PRO A 27 -2.24 0.46 -5.91
N VAL A 28 -2.93 0.39 -4.76
CA VAL A 28 -2.74 1.35 -3.66
C VAL A 28 -1.37 1.15 -3.01
N LEU A 29 -0.90 -0.10 -2.88
CA LEU A 29 0.42 -0.43 -2.34
C LEU A 29 1.58 0.01 -3.24
N LEU A 30 1.34 0.22 -4.54
CA LEU A 30 2.35 0.79 -5.42
C LEU A 30 2.73 2.22 -5.00
N ILE A 31 1.81 3.00 -4.43
CA ILE A 31 2.08 4.37 -3.97
C ILE A 31 3.17 4.41 -2.89
N PRO A 32 3.02 3.76 -1.72
CA PRO A 32 4.08 3.74 -0.72
C PRO A 32 5.34 3.05 -1.24
N LEU A 33 5.22 1.98 -2.04
CA LEU A 33 6.38 1.28 -2.63
C LEU A 33 7.24 2.22 -3.48
N PHE A 34 6.62 2.98 -4.40
CA PHE A 34 7.33 3.95 -5.24
C PHE A 34 7.70 5.24 -4.50
N SER A 35 7.03 5.59 -3.40
CA SER A 35 7.40 6.75 -2.58
C SER A 35 8.76 6.59 -1.91
N PHE A 36 9.23 5.36 -1.73
CA PHE A 36 10.57 5.05 -1.27
C PHE A 36 11.57 4.86 -2.42
N ASN A 37 11.18 5.03 -3.69
CA ASN A 37 12.06 4.80 -4.83
C ASN A 37 13.02 5.98 -5.04
N ASN A 38 14.30 5.67 -5.25
CA ASN A 38 15.33 6.64 -5.60
C ASN A 38 15.29 7.07 -7.08
N SER A 39 14.07 7.24 -7.63
CA SER A 39 13.83 7.73 -8.99
C SER A 39 12.55 8.54 -9.01
N ILE A 40 12.56 9.64 -9.78
CA ILE A 40 11.40 10.52 -9.99
C ILE A 40 10.30 9.80 -10.78
N GLN A 41 10.67 8.83 -11.62
CA GLN A 41 9.72 8.06 -12.40
C GLN A 41 9.28 6.79 -11.66
N ALA A 42 7.97 6.56 -11.62
CA ALA A 42 7.34 5.35 -11.10
C ALA A 42 7.40 4.22 -12.14
N ALA A 43 8.61 3.73 -12.40
CA ALA A 43 8.86 2.64 -13.33
C ALA A 43 9.74 1.58 -12.67
N PHE A 44 9.60 0.34 -13.13
CA PHE A 44 10.49 -0.76 -12.74
C PHE A 44 11.76 -0.77 -13.59
N PRO A 45 12.90 -1.27 -13.05
CA PRO A 45 13.13 -1.74 -11.69
C PRO A 45 13.29 -0.59 -10.66
N LEU A 46 13.00 -0.85 -9.38
CA LEU A 46 13.24 0.12 -8.31
C LEU A 46 14.74 0.44 -8.21
N GLN A 47 15.09 1.73 -8.15
CA GLN A 47 16.47 2.21 -8.23
C GLN A 47 17.13 2.38 -6.86
N GLY A 48 16.50 1.86 -5.80
CA GLY A 48 16.96 1.91 -4.42
C GLY A 48 15.95 2.56 -3.48
N PHE A 49 16.25 2.53 -2.18
CA PHE A 49 15.43 3.13 -1.12
C PHE A 49 15.87 4.57 -0.83
N THR A 50 14.94 5.52 -0.75
CA THR A 50 15.20 6.91 -0.36
C THR A 50 14.07 7.51 0.47
N LEU A 51 14.42 8.49 1.31
CA LEU A 51 13.47 9.36 2.03
C LEU A 51 13.61 10.84 1.62
N GLN A 52 14.42 11.12 0.59
CA GLN A 52 14.75 12.49 0.17
C GLN A 52 13.51 13.32 -0.17
N TRP A 53 12.50 12.71 -0.80
CA TRP A 53 11.25 13.39 -1.15
C TRP A 53 10.49 13.90 0.07
N TYR A 54 10.47 13.11 1.15
CA TYR A 54 9.87 13.54 2.42
C TYR A 54 10.65 14.69 3.04
N ALA A 55 11.98 14.63 3.05
CA ALA A 55 12.81 15.74 3.54
C ALA A 55 12.57 17.03 2.74
N THR A 56 12.45 16.94 1.41
CA THR A 56 12.12 18.08 0.55
C THR A 56 10.71 18.61 0.79
N LEU A 57 9.73 17.73 1.03
CA LEU A 57 8.35 18.10 1.36
C LEU A 57 8.29 18.93 2.66
N PHE A 58 8.93 18.47 3.72
CA PHE A 58 8.98 19.18 5.00
C PHE A 58 9.85 20.45 4.94
N GLY A 59 10.87 20.47 4.08
CA GLY A 59 11.67 21.67 3.80
C GLY A 59 10.92 22.73 2.97
N ASN A 60 9.81 22.36 2.33
CA ASN A 60 8.99 23.27 1.55
C ASN A 60 7.90 23.90 2.44
N SER A 61 8.16 25.12 2.90
CA SER A 61 7.25 25.87 3.77
C SER A 61 5.89 26.12 3.12
N ALA A 62 5.82 26.34 1.81
CA ALA A 62 4.55 26.55 1.12
C ALA A 62 3.66 25.30 1.15
N LEU A 63 4.24 24.12 0.89
CA LEU A 63 3.51 22.85 0.98
C LEU A 63 3.11 22.52 2.41
N THR A 64 4.00 22.74 3.37
CA THR A 64 3.72 22.50 4.80
C THR A 64 2.60 23.41 5.32
N VAL A 65 2.64 24.69 4.96
CA VAL A 65 1.60 25.66 5.32
C VAL A 65 0.27 25.30 4.65
N ALA A 66 0.27 24.90 3.37
CA ALA A 66 -0.96 24.45 2.71
C ALA A 66 -1.59 23.23 3.40
N LEU A 67 -0.76 22.28 3.86
CA LEU A 67 -1.19 21.09 4.59
C LEU A 67 -1.86 21.40 5.94
N LEU A 68 -1.42 22.48 6.61
CA LEU A 68 -1.93 22.90 7.92
C LEU A 68 -3.17 23.79 7.86
N ASN A 69 -3.45 24.39 6.70
CA ASN A 69 -4.56 25.34 6.52
C ASN A 69 -5.82 24.70 5.91
N SER A 70 -5.84 23.39 5.69
CA SER A 70 -6.98 22.61 5.18
C SER A 70 -7.60 21.73 6.25
#